data_AF-A0A935CFS4-F1
#
_entry.id   AF-A0A935CFS4-F1
#
_cell.length_a   1.000
_cell.length_b   1.000
_cell.length_c   1.000
_cell.angle_alpha   90.00
_cell.angle_beta   90.00
_cell.angle_gamma   90.00
#
_symmetry.space_group_name_H-M   'P 1'
#
loop_
_entity.id
_entity.type
_entity.pdbx_description
1 polymer ?
#
loop_
_entity_poly.entity_id
_entity_poly.type
_entity_poly.pdbx_seq_one_letter_code
_entity_poly.pdbx_strand_id
1 'polypeptide(L)'
;MRVADITKRIFRVIEVPRAYIGQSGNVGNRLVQHNQNNDFWNRALFLEWFAIAEATKAGRYSLENGNTGSQPYTPAPLQADCHEIHETAATLLATLGQPIFEPLTNAPTAKGEAELFYCKGSGADGVGEYTTEGFVVLKGSKGRIENVAVMMGRSANGWVEWKAANGKTLDELKRQTVSANG
;
A
#
# COMPACT_ATOMS: atom_id res chain seq x y z
N MET A 1 3.23 33.32 -8.59
CA MET A 1 3.05 31.90 -8.21
C MET A 1 1.86 31.38 -8.98
N ARG A 2 2.04 30.46 -9.95
CA ARG A 2 0.98 30.06 -10.89
C ARG A 2 0.10 28.98 -10.24
N VAL A 3 -1.22 29.14 -10.38
CA VAL A 3 -2.30 28.30 -9.82
C VAL A 3 -2.21 26.81 -10.27
N ALA A 4 -1.31 26.47 -11.20
CA ALA A 4 -1.05 25.11 -11.66
C ALA A 4 -0.27 24.21 -10.67
N ASP A 5 0.32 24.77 -9.61
CA ASP A 5 1.11 23.99 -8.64
C ASP A 5 0.28 23.26 -7.57
N ILE A 6 -1.01 23.59 -7.42
CA ILE A 6 -1.87 23.03 -6.37
C ILE A 6 -2.44 21.66 -6.75
N THR A 7 -2.74 21.41 -8.03
CA THR A 7 -3.40 20.18 -8.48
C THR A 7 -2.47 18.97 -8.53
N LYS A 8 -1.16 19.17 -8.74
CA LYS A 8 -0.16 18.08 -8.65
C LYS A 8 0.10 17.60 -7.22
N ARG A 9 -0.41 18.31 -6.21
CA ARG A 9 -0.15 18.05 -4.79
C ARG A 9 -1.26 17.30 -4.08
N ILE A 10 -2.40 17.08 -4.75
CA ILE A 10 -3.60 16.48 -4.15
C ILE A 10 -3.73 14.99 -4.50
N PHE A 11 -3.33 14.60 -5.71
CA PHE A 11 -3.18 13.21 -6.09
C PHE A 11 -1.76 13.03 -6.56
N ARG A 12 -0.85 12.64 -5.66
CA ARG A 12 0.37 11.99 -6.10
C ARG A 12 -0.14 10.74 -6.82
N VAL A 13 0.02 10.65 -8.14
CA VAL A 13 0.00 9.35 -8.80
C VAL A 13 1.19 8.64 -8.15
N ILE A 14 0.91 7.89 -7.08
CA ILE A 14 1.93 7.11 -6.40
C ILE A 14 2.28 6.05 -7.41
N GLU A 15 3.38 6.26 -8.13
CA GLU A 15 4.03 5.19 -8.87
C GLU A 15 4.24 4.08 -7.85
N VAL A 16 3.55 2.95 -8.06
CA VAL A 16 3.58 1.85 -7.10
C VAL A 16 5.01 1.34 -7.07
N PRO A 17 5.72 1.46 -5.92
CA PRO A 17 7.11 1.04 -5.85
C PRO A 17 7.20 -0.46 -6.17
N ARG A 18 8.23 -0.84 -6.91
CA ARG A 18 8.46 -2.23 -7.31
C ARG A 18 9.36 -2.91 -6.29
N ALA A 19 9.09 -4.17 -5.99
CA ALA A 19 9.89 -4.97 -5.06
C ALA A 19 10.07 -6.41 -5.56
N TYR A 20 11.19 -7.01 -5.18
CA TYR A 20 11.45 -8.44 -5.33
C TYR A 20 11.74 -9.02 -3.95
N ILE A 21 11.07 -10.12 -3.60
CA ILE A 21 11.29 -10.84 -2.35
C ILE A 21 11.83 -12.21 -2.72
N GLY A 22 13.00 -12.58 -2.22
CA GLY A 22 13.50 -13.92 -2.48
C GLY A 22 14.63 -14.34 -1.56
N GLN A 23 14.92 -15.64 -1.57
CA GLN A 23 16.08 -16.21 -0.90
C GLN A 23 17.31 -16.26 -1.84
N SER A 24 18.51 -16.26 -1.27
CA SER A 24 19.76 -16.48 -2.01
C SER A 24 20.65 -17.48 -1.30
N GLY A 25 21.11 -18.50 -2.03
CA GLY A 25 22.02 -19.52 -1.53
C GLY A 25 23.50 -19.13 -1.55
N ASN A 26 23.87 -18.01 -2.19
CA ASN A 26 25.29 -17.62 -2.38
C ASN A 26 25.70 -16.43 -1.52
N VAL A 27 25.58 -16.58 -0.20
CA VAL A 27 25.99 -15.57 0.78
C VAL A 27 27.28 -16.01 1.50
N GLY A 28 28.39 -16.13 0.77
CA GLY A 28 29.76 -16.25 1.32
C GLY A 28 30.10 -17.53 2.11
N ASN A 29 31.39 -17.87 2.17
CA ASN A 29 31.86 -19.19 2.65
C ASN A 29 31.53 -19.51 4.13
N ARG A 30 31.51 -18.51 5.03
CA ARG A 30 31.18 -18.72 6.46
C ARG A 30 29.68 -18.93 6.70
N LEU A 31 28.82 -18.25 5.93
CA LEU A 31 27.39 -18.46 6.01
C LEU A 31 27.02 -19.79 5.36
N VAL A 32 27.66 -20.16 4.25
CA VAL A 32 27.51 -21.48 3.61
C VAL A 32 27.84 -22.63 4.56
N GLN A 33 28.84 -22.48 5.44
CA GLN A 33 29.14 -23.47 6.48
C GLN A 33 28.05 -23.56 7.56
N HIS A 34 27.40 -22.44 7.90
CA HIS A 34 26.27 -22.40 8.83
C HIS A 34 24.93 -22.82 8.18
N ASN A 35 24.86 -22.79 6.85
CA ASN A 35 23.71 -23.08 5.99
C ASN A 35 23.53 -24.59 5.69
N GLN A 36 24.29 -25.47 6.31
CA GLN A 36 24.17 -26.92 6.07
C GLN A 36 23.03 -27.59 6.86
N ASN A 37 22.33 -26.85 7.72
CA ASN A 37 21.21 -27.39 8.49
C ASN A 37 19.88 -27.21 7.73
N ASN A 38 19.10 -28.29 7.63
CA ASN A 38 17.76 -28.31 7.03
C ASN A 38 16.82 -27.25 7.65
N ASP A 39 16.97 -26.97 8.95
CA ASP A 39 16.10 -26.00 9.63
C ASP A 39 16.34 -24.57 9.14
N PHE A 40 17.57 -24.21 8.76
CA PHE A 40 17.85 -22.89 8.20
C PHE A 40 17.16 -22.73 6.85
N TRP A 41 17.28 -23.73 5.97
CA TRP A 41 16.63 -23.71 4.67
C TRP A 41 15.10 -23.71 4.78
N ASN A 42 14.55 -24.49 5.70
CA ASN A 42 13.11 -24.49 5.96
C ASN A 42 12.61 -23.12 6.43
N ARG A 43 13.37 -22.42 7.29
CA ARG A 43 13.06 -21.03 7.67
C ARG A 43 13.11 -20.09 6.48
N ALA A 44 14.16 -20.15 5.66
CA ALA A 44 14.32 -19.27 4.50
C ALA A 44 13.17 -19.45 3.50
N LEU A 45 12.78 -20.69 3.20
CA LEU A 45 11.65 -21.01 2.32
C LEU A 45 10.32 -20.53 2.92
N PHE A 46 10.11 -20.72 4.22
CA PHE A 46 8.89 -20.27 4.89
C PHE A 46 8.79 -18.75 4.88
N LEU A 47 9.87 -18.05 5.23
CA LEU A 47 9.94 -16.59 5.26
C LEU A 47 9.72 -15.99 3.87
N GLU A 48 10.29 -16.57 2.81
CA GLU A 48 10.06 -16.12 1.43
C GLU A 48 8.58 -16.25 1.05
N TRP A 49 8.00 -17.43 1.23
CA TRP A 49 6.58 -17.68 0.94
C TRP A 49 5.66 -16.74 1.75
N PHE A 50 5.92 -16.61 3.05
CA PHE A 50 5.12 -15.80 3.95
C PHE A 50 5.23 -14.30 3.63
N ALA A 51 6.44 -13.80 3.39
CA ALA A 51 6.67 -12.39 3.04
C ALA A 51 6.04 -12.03 1.69
N ILE A 52 6.09 -12.91 0.69
CA ILE A 52 5.39 -12.69 -0.58
C ILE A 52 3.88 -12.59 -0.36
N ALA A 53 3.31 -13.49 0.45
CA ALA A 53 1.88 -13.48 0.77
C ALA A 53 1.46 -12.19 1.50
N GLU A 54 2.20 -11.77 2.52
CA GLU A 54 1.89 -10.55 3.28
C GLU A 54 2.10 -9.28 2.44
N ALA A 55 3.16 -9.18 1.65
CA ALA A 55 3.37 -8.04 0.75
C ALA A 55 2.28 -7.95 -0.34
N THR A 56 1.86 -9.10 -0.88
CA THR A 56 0.74 -9.17 -1.84
C THR A 56 -0.57 -8.70 -1.21
N LYS A 57 -0.84 -9.13 0.03
CA LYS A 57 -2.02 -8.74 0.81
C LYS A 57 -2.00 -7.25 1.17
N ALA A 58 -0.84 -6.70 1.51
CA ALA A 58 -0.68 -5.28 1.81
C ALA A 58 -0.92 -4.39 0.58
N GLY A 59 -0.58 -4.87 -0.62
CA GLY A 59 -0.86 -4.21 -1.89
C GLY A 59 -0.13 -2.86 -2.07
N ARG A 60 0.87 -2.58 -1.24
CA ARG A 60 1.63 -1.32 -1.26
C ARG A 60 2.71 -1.31 -2.34
N TYR A 61 3.26 -2.47 -2.70
CA TYR A 61 4.31 -2.64 -3.70
C TYR A 61 3.85 -3.54 -4.84
N SER A 62 4.37 -3.30 -6.04
CA SER A 62 4.22 -4.22 -7.16
C SER A 62 5.35 -5.25 -7.09
N LEU A 63 5.00 -6.50 -6.78
CA LEU A 63 5.97 -7.59 -6.71
C LEU A 63 6.38 -8.05 -8.11
N GLU A 64 7.69 -8.15 -8.34
CA GLU A 64 8.29 -8.66 -9.59
C GLU A 64 8.60 -10.15 -9.55
N ASN A 65 8.17 -10.84 -8.50
CA ASN A 65 8.36 -12.26 -8.34
C ASN A 65 7.72 -13.06 -9.49
N GLY A 66 8.49 -13.99 -10.09
CA GLY A 66 7.97 -14.91 -11.11
C GLY A 66 7.10 -16.04 -10.53
N ASN A 67 7.11 -16.26 -9.21
CA ASN A 67 6.29 -17.23 -8.49
C ASN A 67 5.93 -16.71 -7.08
N THR A 68 4.98 -17.33 -6.40
CA THR A 68 4.53 -16.93 -5.05
C THR A 68 5.33 -17.61 -3.93
N GLY A 69 6.48 -18.22 -4.23
CA GLY A 69 7.08 -19.25 -3.40
C GLY A 69 6.19 -20.50 -3.31
N SER A 70 6.74 -21.59 -2.75
CA SER A 70 5.96 -22.79 -2.40
C SER A 70 5.96 -22.93 -0.89
N GLN A 71 4.78 -23.08 -0.28
CA GLN A 71 4.67 -23.26 1.16
C GLN A 71 5.42 -24.54 1.58
N PRO A 72 6.50 -24.43 2.38
CA PRO A 72 7.23 -25.60 2.85
C PRO A 72 6.50 -26.25 4.04
N TYR A 73 6.64 -27.56 4.19
CA TYR A 73 6.29 -28.20 5.46
C TYR A 73 7.20 -27.67 6.57
N THR A 74 6.60 -27.01 7.55
CA THR A 74 7.32 -26.31 8.62
C THR A 74 6.65 -26.66 9.94
N PRO A 75 7.33 -27.30 10.92
CA PRO A 75 6.75 -27.59 12.23
C PRO A 75 6.33 -26.32 12.98
N ALA A 76 5.31 -26.40 13.84
CA ALA A 76 4.77 -25.24 14.56
C ALA A 76 5.82 -24.41 15.34
N PRO A 77 6.80 -25.02 16.04
CA PRO A 77 7.86 -24.23 16.70
C PRO A 77 8.67 -23.41 15.71
N LEU A 78 8.99 -24.00 14.55
CA LEU A 78 9.76 -23.34 13.51
C LEU A 78 8.97 -22.23 12.81
N GLN A 79 7.65 -22.38 12.69
CA GLN A 79 6.77 -21.33 12.18
C GLN A 79 6.71 -20.14 13.15
N ALA A 80 6.60 -20.40 14.46
CA ALA A 80 6.60 -19.35 15.48
C ALA A 80 7.89 -18.52 15.41
N ASP A 81 9.05 -19.17 15.34
CA ASP A 81 10.34 -18.50 15.13
C ASP A 81 10.33 -17.60 13.88
N CYS A 82 9.79 -18.11 12.76
CA CYS A 82 9.73 -17.34 11.52
C CYS A 82 8.80 -16.12 11.62
N HIS A 83 7.69 -16.25 12.34
CA HIS A 83 6.79 -15.12 12.56
C HIS A 83 7.48 -14.01 13.36
N GLU A 84 8.20 -14.34 14.43
CA GLU A 84 8.98 -13.36 15.20
C GLU A 84 10.06 -12.67 14.35
N ILE A 85 10.76 -13.45 13.52
CA ILE A 85 11.75 -12.91 12.57
C ILE A 85 11.07 -11.94 11.59
N HIS A 86 9.92 -12.33 11.04
CA HIS A 86 9.17 -11.50 10.10
C HIS A 86 8.66 -10.21 10.76
N GLU A 87 8.10 -10.26 11.96
CA GLU A 87 7.64 -9.06 12.69
C GLU A 87 8.77 -8.07 12.95
N THR A 88 9.94 -8.59 13.34
CA THR A 88 11.14 -7.78 13.50
C THR A 88 11.57 -7.16 12.18
N ALA A 89 11.63 -7.94 11.11
CA ALA A 89 11.99 -7.45 9.78
C ALA A 89 11.00 -6.40 9.26
N ALA A 90 9.70 -6.60 9.45
CA ALA A 90 8.65 -5.66 9.07
C ALA A 90 8.82 -4.32 9.78
N THR A 91 9.07 -4.35 11.10
CA THR A 91 9.33 -3.15 11.90
C THR A 91 10.58 -2.41 11.41
N LEU A 92 11.66 -3.13 11.14
CA LEU A 92 12.90 -2.53 10.63
C LEU A 92 12.69 -1.90 9.24
N LEU A 93 12.00 -2.59 8.33
CA LEU A 93 11.72 -2.08 6.99
C LEU A 93 10.83 -0.82 7.04
N ALA A 94 9.81 -0.80 7.89
CA ALA A 94 8.97 0.37 8.12
C ALA A 94 9.77 1.56 8.65
N THR A 95 10.63 1.36 9.65
CA THR A 95 11.48 2.43 10.20
C THR A 95 12.51 2.95 9.19
N LEU A 96 12.94 2.13 8.23
CA LEU A 96 13.78 2.52 7.10
C LEU A 96 13.00 3.17 5.93
N GLY A 97 11.68 3.39 6.09
CA GLY A 97 10.83 4.00 5.08
C GLY A 97 10.41 3.07 3.95
N GLN A 98 10.50 1.75 4.15
CA GLN A 98 10.06 0.72 3.22
C GLN A 98 8.97 -0.17 3.86
N PRO A 99 7.77 0.35 4.17
CA PRO A 99 6.73 -0.39 4.91
C PRO A 99 5.99 -1.42 4.03
N ILE A 100 6.71 -2.33 3.39
CA ILE A 100 6.22 -3.26 2.34
C ILE A 100 5.10 -4.20 2.81
N PHE A 101 5.05 -4.49 4.11
CA PHE A 101 4.03 -5.37 4.71
C PHE A 101 2.88 -4.59 5.37
N GLU A 102 2.92 -3.25 5.35
CA GLU A 102 1.83 -2.43 5.88
C GLU A 102 0.80 -2.13 4.78
N PRO A 103 -0.49 -2.41 4.99
CA PRO A 103 -1.54 -2.09 4.03
C PRO A 103 -1.51 -0.62 3.61
N LEU A 104 -1.78 -0.35 2.32
CA LEU A 104 -1.87 1.02 1.80
C LEU A 104 -3.17 1.72 2.25
N THR A 105 -4.23 0.96 2.47
CA THR A 105 -5.52 1.45 2.99
C THR A 105 -5.62 1.18 4.48
N ASN A 106 -6.44 1.94 5.21
CA ASN A 106 -6.62 1.65 6.62
C ASN A 106 -7.23 0.24 6.77
N ALA A 107 -6.81 -0.50 7.80
CA ALA A 107 -7.59 -1.65 8.24
C ALA A 107 -9.03 -1.16 8.55
N PRO A 108 -10.08 -1.97 8.28
CA PRO A 108 -11.43 -1.61 8.68
C PRO A 108 -11.41 -1.24 10.15
N THR A 109 -11.67 0.03 10.47
CA THR A 109 -11.71 0.47 11.86
C THR A 109 -12.79 -0.33 12.59
N ALA A 110 -12.71 -0.45 13.91
CA ALA A 110 -13.67 -1.19 14.74
C ALA A 110 -15.15 -0.75 14.61
N LYS A 111 -15.45 0.25 13.77
CA LYS A 111 -16.80 0.67 13.34
C LYS A 111 -17.23 0.13 11.96
N GLY A 112 -16.44 -0.71 11.31
CA GLY A 112 -16.88 -1.55 10.18
C GLY A 112 -17.10 -0.87 8.83
N GLU A 113 -16.93 0.44 8.70
CA GLU A 113 -17.12 1.13 7.42
C GLU A 113 -15.83 1.83 7.00
N ALA A 114 -15.18 1.32 5.94
CA ALA A 114 -14.18 2.10 5.22
C ALA A 114 -14.86 3.36 4.70
N GLU A 115 -14.36 4.54 5.07
CA GLU A 115 -14.91 5.81 4.61
C GLU A 115 -14.50 6.03 3.16
N LEU A 116 -15.30 5.45 2.27
CA LEU A 116 -15.09 5.50 0.83
C LEU A 116 -15.61 6.83 0.25
N PHE A 117 -14.82 7.36 -0.66
CA PHE A 117 -15.13 8.53 -1.46
C PHE A 117 -15.24 8.15 -2.93
N TYR A 118 -16.16 8.82 -3.63
CA TYR A 118 -16.48 8.55 -5.00
C TYR A 118 -16.29 9.81 -5.83
N CYS A 119 -15.67 9.65 -6.99
CA CYS A 119 -15.60 10.67 -8.03
C CYS A 119 -16.36 10.16 -9.25
N LYS A 120 -17.53 10.74 -9.52
CA LYS A 120 -18.38 10.39 -10.66
C LYS A 120 -18.47 11.57 -11.62
N GLY A 121 -18.18 11.34 -12.89
CA GLY A 121 -18.28 12.33 -13.95
C GLY A 121 -18.40 11.67 -15.31
N SER A 122 -18.67 12.46 -16.35
CA SER A 122 -18.69 11.94 -17.72
C SER A 122 -17.32 11.31 -18.04
N GLY A 123 -17.23 9.98 -18.12
CA GLY A 123 -15.97 9.27 -18.37
C GLY A 123 -15.02 9.16 -17.17
N ALA A 124 -15.48 9.48 -15.95
CA ALA A 124 -14.74 9.28 -14.72
C ALA A 124 -15.59 8.47 -13.72
N ASP A 125 -15.01 7.40 -13.20
CA ASP A 125 -15.60 6.56 -12.16
C ASP A 125 -14.48 6.14 -11.20
N GLY A 126 -14.25 6.96 -10.18
CA GLY A 126 -13.22 6.73 -9.17
C GLY A 126 -13.82 6.33 -7.83
N VAL A 127 -13.14 5.41 -7.15
CA VAL A 127 -13.35 5.08 -5.75
C VAL A 127 -12.03 5.25 -5.01
N GLY A 128 -12.05 5.84 -3.84
CA GLY A 128 -10.85 6.11 -3.07
C GLY A 128 -11.12 6.18 -1.57
N GLU A 129 -10.06 6.12 -0.80
CA GLU A 129 -10.08 6.16 0.66
C GLU A 129 -9.11 7.24 1.16
N TYR A 130 -9.50 7.98 2.18
CA TYR A 130 -8.61 8.92 2.85
C TYR A 130 -7.90 8.24 4.01
N THR A 131 -6.59 8.03 3.88
CA THR A 131 -5.72 7.41 4.87
C THR A 131 -4.90 8.46 5.62
N THR A 132 -4.20 8.05 6.67
CA THR A 132 -3.26 8.92 7.40
C THR A 132 -2.08 9.37 6.52
N GLU A 133 -1.71 8.58 5.51
CA GLU A 133 -0.65 8.89 4.54
C GLU A 133 -1.14 9.72 3.34
N GLY A 134 -2.45 9.95 3.22
CA GLY A 134 -3.07 10.71 2.14
C GLY A 134 -4.23 9.98 1.47
N PHE A 135 -4.65 10.45 0.30
CA PHE A 135 -5.78 9.87 -0.43
C PHE A 135 -5.32 8.77 -1.39
N VAL A 136 -5.87 7.57 -1.22
CA VAL A 136 -5.57 6.38 -2.03
C VAL A 136 -6.72 6.15 -3.01
N VAL A 137 -6.41 6.08 -4.30
CA VAL A 137 -7.38 5.73 -5.34
C VAL A 137 -7.35 4.21 -5.54
N LEU A 138 -8.50 3.55 -5.41
CA LEU A 138 -8.60 2.10 -5.47
C LEU A 138 -8.48 1.57 -6.89
N LYS A 139 -7.93 0.36 -7.02
CA LYS A 139 -7.82 -0.37 -8.29
C LYS A 139 -9.18 -0.50 -8.97
N GLY A 140 -9.21 -0.29 -10.28
CA GLY A 140 -10.45 -0.32 -11.08
C GLY A 140 -11.11 1.05 -11.25
N SER A 141 -10.67 2.07 -10.50
CA SER A 141 -11.02 3.46 -10.74
C SER A 141 -10.60 3.91 -12.14
N LYS A 142 -11.48 4.64 -12.82
CA LYS A 142 -11.28 5.18 -14.16
C LYS A 142 -11.27 6.69 -14.09
N GLY A 143 -10.24 7.31 -14.64
CA GLY A 143 -10.15 8.74 -14.85
C GLY A 143 -9.99 9.05 -16.33
N ARG A 144 -10.36 10.27 -16.73
CA ARG A 144 -9.99 10.77 -18.06
C ARG A 144 -8.48 11.02 -18.10
N ILE A 145 -7.81 10.48 -19.11
CA ILE A 145 -6.37 10.71 -19.39
C ILE A 145 -6.14 12.15 -19.87
N GLU A 146 -7.15 12.71 -20.54
CA GLU A 146 -7.12 14.05 -21.10
C GLU A 146 -7.24 15.13 -19.99
N ASN A 147 -6.27 16.03 -19.92
CA ASN A 147 -6.28 17.25 -19.09
C ASN A 147 -7.33 18.27 -19.61
N VAL A 148 -8.57 17.84 -19.83
CA VAL A 148 -9.64 18.68 -20.38
C VAL A 148 -9.96 19.84 -19.43
N ALA A 149 -9.85 19.61 -18.13
CA ALA A 149 -9.99 20.61 -17.08
C ALA A 149 -9.05 21.81 -17.29
N VAL A 150 -7.76 21.56 -17.56
CA VAL A 150 -6.76 22.62 -17.76
C VAL A 150 -6.97 23.36 -19.08
N MET A 151 -7.39 22.65 -20.14
CA MET A 151 -7.62 23.22 -21.47
C MET A 151 -8.92 24.03 -21.59
N MET A 152 -9.98 23.67 -20.86
CA MET A 152 -11.28 24.38 -20.89
C MET A 152 -11.49 25.34 -19.70
N GLY A 153 -10.44 25.67 -18.95
CA GLY A 153 -10.50 26.61 -17.83
C GLY A 153 -11.32 26.13 -16.62
N ARG A 154 -11.65 24.83 -16.53
CA ARG A 154 -12.31 24.24 -15.36
C ARG A 154 -11.24 23.68 -14.43
N SER A 155 -11.03 24.26 -13.25
CA SER A 155 -10.12 23.67 -12.27
C SER A 155 -10.68 22.34 -11.77
N ALA A 156 -9.94 21.25 -11.91
CA ALA A 156 -10.26 20.01 -11.20
C ALA A 156 -9.88 20.18 -9.72
N ASN A 157 -10.84 20.06 -8.81
CA ASN A 157 -10.59 20.21 -7.37
C ASN A 157 -11.02 18.95 -6.61
N GLY A 158 -10.03 18.09 -6.32
CA GLY A 158 -10.24 16.83 -5.62
C GLY A 158 -10.99 16.94 -4.28
N TRP A 159 -10.85 18.07 -3.59
CA TRP A 159 -11.52 18.29 -2.29
C TRP A 159 -13.04 18.42 -2.41
N VAL A 160 -13.53 18.85 -3.58
CA VAL A 160 -14.96 19.07 -3.86
C VAL A 160 -15.54 17.95 -4.73
N GLU A 161 -14.73 17.40 -5.63
CA GLU A 161 -15.13 16.35 -6.57
C GLU A 161 -15.36 15.00 -5.90
N TRP A 162 -14.53 14.67 -4.91
CA TRP A 162 -14.64 13.42 -4.17
C TRP A 162 -15.65 13.57 -3.03
N LYS A 163 -16.66 12.71 -3.04
CA LYS A 163 -17.77 12.75 -2.09
C LYS A 163 -17.97 11.40 -1.42
N ALA A 164 -18.26 11.42 -0.13
CA ALA A 164 -18.71 10.24 0.59
C ALA A 164 -20.11 9.80 0.12
N ALA A 165 -20.55 8.60 0.52
CA ALA A 165 -21.87 8.06 0.16
C ALA A 165 -23.04 8.97 0.61
N ASN A 166 -22.85 9.76 1.67
CA ASN A 166 -23.81 10.73 2.16
C ASN A 166 -23.81 12.08 1.38
N GLY A 167 -23.02 12.19 0.31
CA GLY A 167 -22.93 13.37 -0.54
C GLY A 167 -21.99 14.47 -0.04
N LYS A 168 -21.46 14.37 1.20
CA LYS A 168 -20.49 15.33 1.74
C LYS A 168 -19.15 15.21 1.02
N THR A 169 -18.53 16.34 0.77
CA THR A 169 -17.25 16.46 0.10
C THR A 169 -16.09 16.07 1.02
N LEU A 170 -14.95 15.73 0.42
CA LEU A 170 -13.72 15.45 1.15
C LEU A 170 -13.26 16.66 2.00
N ASP A 171 -13.47 17.89 1.52
CA ASP A 171 -13.15 19.12 2.26
C ASP A 171 -13.95 19.24 3.58
N GLU A 172 -15.27 19.04 3.49
CA GLU A 172 -16.18 19.13 4.65
C GLU A 172 -15.85 18.07 5.72
N LEU A 173 -15.48 16.87 5.29
CA LEU A 173 -15.23 15.73 6.17
C LEU A 173 -13.81 15.67 6.75
N LYS A 174 -12.82 16.29 6.10
CA LYS A 174 -11.41 16.15 6.52
C LYS A 174 -10.69 17.44 6.84
N ARG A 175 -11.09 18.59 6.26
CA ARG A 175 -10.42 19.88 6.50
C ARG A 175 -11.22 20.80 7.39
N GLN A 176 -12.51 20.97 7.13
CA GLN A 176 -13.34 21.92 7.86
C GLN A 176 -13.75 21.42 9.24
N THR A 177 -13.79 20.10 9.43
CA THR A 177 -14.08 19.45 10.72
C THR A 177 -12.96 19.63 11.73
N VAL A 178 -11.72 19.83 11.29
CA VAL A 178 -10.57 20.11 12.17
C VAL A 178 -10.68 21.51 12.79
N SER A 179 -11.32 22.47 12.10
CA SER A 179 -11.49 23.84 12.57
C SER A 179 -12.65 24.04 13.56
N ALA A 180 -13.51 23.04 13.76
CA ALA A 180 -14.70 23.17 14.61
C ALA A 180 -14.51 22.60 16.04
N ASN A 181 -13.38 21.94 16.31
CA ASN A 181 -13.06 21.32 17.60
C ASN A 181 -11.81 21.93 18.29
N GLY A 182 -11.42 23.15 17.90
CA GLY A 182 -10.31 23.92 18.47
C GLY A 182 -10.79 25.09 19.32
#